data_AF-A0A5M5EBT1-F1
#
_entry.id   AF-A0A5M5EBT1-F1
#
_cell.length_a   1.000
_cell.length_b   1.000
_cell.length_c   1.000
_cell.angle_alpha   90.00
_cell.angle_beta   90.00
_cell.angle_gamma   90.00
#
_symmetry.space_group_name_H-M   'P 1'
#
loop_
_entity.id
_entity.type
_entity.pdbx_description
1 polymer ?
#
loop_
_entity_poly.entity_id
_entity_poly.type
_entity_poly.pdbx_seq_one_letter_code
_entity_poly.pdbx_strand_id
1 'polypeptide(L)'
;MGQKLHVAKKYEIEYSSSFGFNNKVVEFHNLLTALGISYNGESWDDDVEVNREDFRHGLEKLKNYDKLDEEKRTKIDEALSEFDEPVEKIIEIMERLLIVSDQENEYMLLAFF
;
A
#
# COMPACT_ATOMS: atom_id res chain seq x y z
N MET A 1 6.20 -34.19 -17.56
CA MET A 1 5.43 -33.04 -17.03
C MET A 1 5.89 -32.81 -15.59
N GLY A 2 6.80 -31.87 -15.37
CA GLY A 2 7.32 -31.58 -14.03
C GLY A 2 6.38 -30.63 -13.31
N GLN A 3 5.73 -31.10 -12.24
CA GLN A 3 5.01 -30.22 -11.32
C GLN A 3 6.07 -29.37 -10.61
N LYS A 4 6.11 -28.07 -10.90
CA LYS A 4 6.95 -27.13 -10.16
C LYS A 4 6.43 -27.11 -8.72
N LEU A 5 7.23 -27.64 -7.79
CA LEU A 5 6.97 -27.49 -6.36
C LEU A 5 7.03 -26.01 -6.01
N HIS A 6 5.94 -25.46 -5.50
CA HIS A 6 5.94 -24.18 -4.82
C HIS A 6 6.66 -24.39 -3.48
N VAL A 7 7.87 -23.84 -3.36
CA VAL A 7 8.62 -23.78 -2.09
C VAL A 7 8.40 -22.39 -1.53
N ALA A 8 7.61 -22.28 -0.46
CA ALA A 8 7.52 -21.04 0.30
C ALA A 8 8.85 -20.83 1.06
N LYS A 9 9.64 -19.84 0.64
CA LYS A 9 10.74 -19.33 1.45
C LYS A 9 10.13 -18.65 2.68
N LYS A 10 10.80 -18.80 3.83
CA LYS A 10 10.40 -18.27 5.14
C LYS A 10 9.96 -16.79 5.02
N TYR A 11 8.66 -16.52 5.12
CA TYR A 11 8.12 -15.15 5.21
C TYR A 11 8.37 -14.66 6.64
N GLU A 12 9.32 -13.74 6.81
CA GLU A 12 9.47 -13.00 8.07
C GLU A 12 8.45 -11.85 8.05
N ILE A 13 7.37 -12.03 8.81
CA ILE A 13 6.35 -11.01 9.00
C ILE A 13 6.86 -10.07 10.11
N GLU A 14 7.33 -8.88 9.73
CA GLU A 14 7.56 -7.80 10.71
C GLU A 14 6.21 -7.16 11.06
N TYR A 15 5.67 -7.53 12.22
CA TYR A 15 4.53 -6.85 12.83
C TYR A 15 4.97 -5.48 13.30
N SER A 16 4.80 -4.48 12.44
CA SER A 16 4.95 -3.10 12.84
C SER A 16 3.68 -2.65 13.56
N SER A 17 3.66 -2.86 14.87
CA SER A 17 2.73 -2.20 15.81
C SER A 17 2.82 -0.66 15.79
N SER A 18 3.68 -0.09 14.95
CA SER A 18 4.11 1.31 14.92
C SER A 18 3.82 2.03 13.61
N PHE A 19 3.21 1.38 12.62
CA PHE A 19 2.70 2.09 11.45
C PHE A 19 1.32 2.65 11.78
N GLY A 20 1.10 3.94 11.57
CA GLY A 20 -0.16 4.66 11.88
C GLY A 20 -1.42 4.18 11.14
N PHE A 21 -1.38 2.98 10.55
CA PHE A 21 -2.47 2.27 9.87
C PHE A 21 -3.17 1.24 10.76
N ASN A 22 -2.79 1.15 12.04
CA ASN A 22 -3.37 0.16 12.95
C ASN A 22 -4.88 0.44 13.15
N ASN A 23 -5.75 -0.54 12.83
CA ASN A 23 -7.21 -0.40 12.71
C ASN A 23 -7.71 0.57 11.63
N LYS A 24 -6.87 0.92 10.65
CA LYS A 24 -7.21 1.83 9.54
C LYS A 24 -7.12 1.16 8.16
N VAL A 25 -7.57 -0.09 8.11
CA VAL A 25 -7.51 -0.94 6.90
C VAL A 25 -8.32 -0.28 5.78
N VAL A 26 -9.55 0.14 6.07
CA VAL A 26 -10.47 0.77 5.10
C VAL A 26 -9.88 2.06 4.53
N GLU A 27 -9.33 2.91 5.40
CA GLU A 27 -8.67 4.17 5.03
C GLU A 27 -7.45 3.89 4.13
N PHE A 28 -6.69 2.83 4.42
CA PHE A 28 -5.60 2.40 3.55
C PHE A 28 -6.09 1.96 2.17
N HIS A 29 -7.18 1.19 2.09
CA HIS A 29 -7.82 0.84 0.82
C HIS A 29 -8.33 2.07 0.05
N ASN A 30 -8.90 3.05 0.75
CA ASN A 30 -9.35 4.32 0.18
C ASN A 30 -8.15 5.07 -0.44
N LEU A 31 -7.02 5.12 0.28
CA LEU A 31 -5.79 5.71 -0.22
C LEU A 31 -5.25 4.98 -1.47
N LEU A 32 -5.18 3.64 -1.45
CA LEU A 32 -4.76 2.85 -2.62
C LEU A 32 -5.65 3.18 -3.83
N THR A 33 -6.96 3.23 -3.61
CA THR A 33 -7.95 3.53 -4.66
C THR A 33 -7.78 4.96 -5.20
N ALA A 34 -7.60 5.96 -4.33
CA ALA A 34 -7.38 7.35 -4.72
C ALA A 34 -6.06 7.53 -5.51
N LEU A 35 -5.04 6.75 -5.16
CA LEU A 35 -3.78 6.70 -5.89
C LEU A 35 -3.92 5.97 -7.24
N GLY A 36 -4.98 5.19 -7.44
CA GLY A 36 -5.22 4.40 -8.65
C GLY A 36 -4.45 3.09 -8.65
N ILE A 37 -4.11 2.58 -7.47
CA ILE A 37 -3.42 1.32 -7.28
C ILE A 37 -4.46 0.20 -7.27
N SER A 38 -4.30 -0.77 -8.16
CA SER A 38 -5.14 -1.97 -8.18
C SER A 38 -4.64 -2.97 -7.15
N TYR A 39 -5.57 -3.56 -6.39
CA TYR A 39 -5.29 -4.64 -5.44
C TYR A 39 -6.36 -5.74 -5.55
N ASN A 40 -6.05 -6.94 -5.08
CA ASN A 40 -7.04 -8.02 -4.95
C ASN A 40 -7.76 -7.94 -3.58
N GLY A 41 -8.94 -8.55 -3.48
CA GLY A 41 -9.74 -8.55 -2.26
C GLY A 41 -10.81 -7.45 -2.22
N GLU A 42 -11.56 -7.45 -1.12
CA GLU A 42 -12.56 -6.44 -0.79
C GLU A 42 -11.95 -5.33 0.07
N SER A 43 -12.63 -4.18 0.18
CA SER A 43 -12.15 -2.99 0.93
C SER A 43 -12.03 -3.18 2.45
N TRP A 44 -12.31 -4.39 2.94
CA TRP A 44 -12.30 -4.77 4.36
C TRP A 44 -11.36 -5.94 4.62
N ASP A 45 -10.67 -6.45 3.60
CA ASP A 45 -9.78 -7.59 3.74
C ASP A 45 -8.50 -7.14 4.45
N ASP A 46 -8.15 -7.88 5.51
CA ASP A 46 -6.96 -7.61 6.30
C ASP A 46 -5.67 -7.94 5.51
N ASP A 47 -5.76 -8.73 4.44
CA ASP A 47 -4.67 -9.07 3.54
C ASP A 47 -4.98 -8.73 2.09
N VAL A 48 -4.08 -7.97 1.45
CA VAL A 48 -4.18 -7.58 0.04
C VAL A 48 -2.88 -7.80 -0.71
N GLU A 49 -3.02 -8.23 -1.95
CA GLU A 49 -1.96 -8.33 -2.94
C GLU A 49 -2.03 -7.13 -3.88
N VAL A 50 -0.90 -6.45 -4.00
CA VAL A 50 -0.76 -5.25 -4.81
C VAL A 50 0.36 -5.44 -5.81
N ASN A 51 0.17 -5.01 -7.06
CA ASN A 51 1.28 -5.01 -8.00
C ASN A 51 2.34 -3.98 -7.56
N ARG A 52 3.61 -4.40 -7.55
CA ARG A 52 4.73 -3.59 -7.06
C ARG A 52 4.97 -2.32 -7.88
N GLU A 53 4.83 -2.41 -9.20
CA GLU A 53 5.01 -1.26 -10.08
C GLU A 53 3.84 -0.28 -9.94
N ASP A 54 2.61 -0.77 -9.81
CA ASP A 54 1.43 0.08 -9.52
C ASP A 54 1.59 0.79 -8.18
N PHE A 55 2.05 0.07 -7.14
CA PHE A 55 2.32 0.65 -5.83
C PHE A 55 3.40 1.73 -5.90
N ARG A 56 4.50 1.49 -6.64
CA ARG A 56 5.54 2.49 -6.88
C ARG A 56 5.00 3.71 -7.62
N HIS A 57 4.18 3.52 -8.65
CA HIS A 57 3.56 4.62 -9.39
C HIS A 57 2.60 5.43 -8.52
N GLY A 58 1.81 4.77 -7.68
CA GLY A 58 0.93 5.43 -6.73
C GLY A 58 1.70 6.21 -5.66
N LEU A 59 2.83 5.68 -5.18
CA LEU A 59 3.72 6.40 -4.26
C LEU A 59 4.34 7.64 -4.90
N GLU A 60 4.82 7.56 -6.13
CA GLU A 60 5.35 8.72 -6.85
C GLU A 60 4.27 9.77 -7.14
N LYS A 61 3.04 9.32 -7.39
CA LYS A 61 1.85 10.18 -7.50
C LYS A 61 1.57 10.87 -6.17
N LEU A 62 1.63 10.16 -5.05
CA LEU A 62 1.45 10.73 -3.71
C LEU A 62 2.53 11.79 -3.40
N LYS A 63 3.80 11.55 -3.76
CA LYS A 63 4.87 12.54 -3.56
C LYS A 63 4.74 13.81 -4.38
N ASN A 64 3.98 13.77 -5.47
CA ASN A 64 3.76 14.90 -6.38
C ASN A 64 2.29 15.30 -6.44
N TYR A 65 1.49 14.94 -5.44
CA TYR A 65 0.04 15.11 -5.48
C TYR A 65 -0.37 16.60 -5.47
N ASP A 66 0.48 17.46 -4.93
CA ASP A 66 0.38 18.92 -4.93
C ASP A 66 0.36 19.51 -6.36
N LYS A 67 0.94 18.80 -7.33
CA LYS A 67 1.04 19.19 -8.75
C LYS A 67 -0.06 18.57 -9.61
N LEU A 68 -0.93 17.75 -9.04
CA LEU A 68 -2.03 17.14 -9.77
C LEU A 68 -3.15 18.15 -10.03
N ASP A 69 -4.01 17.80 -10.98
CA ASP A 69 -5.28 18.51 -11.19
C ASP A 69 -6.15 18.49 -9.93
N GLU A 70 -6.93 19.56 -9.74
CA GLU A 70 -7.74 19.79 -8.53
C GLU A 70 -8.68 18.63 -8.22
N GLU A 71 -9.25 17.99 -9.24
CA GLU A 71 -10.14 16.83 -9.06
C GLU A 71 -9.40 15.62 -8.47
N LYS A 72 -8.26 15.23 -9.04
CA LYS A 72 -7.46 14.13 -8.50
C LYS A 72 -6.86 14.45 -7.15
N ARG A 73 -6.44 15.71 -6.96
CA ARG A 73 -5.91 16.18 -5.69
C ARG A 73 -6.97 16.08 -4.59
N THR A 74 -8.20 16.52 -4.86
CA THR A 74 -9.31 16.46 -3.88
C THR A 74 -9.57 15.04 -3.40
N LYS A 75 -9.59 14.05 -4.30
CA LYS A 75 -9.78 12.63 -3.92
C LYS A 75 -8.66 12.10 -3.03
N ILE A 76 -7.43 12.54 -3.28
CA ILE A 76 -6.26 12.18 -2.45
C ILE A 76 -6.32 12.91 -1.11
N ASP A 77 -6.67 14.20 -1.08
CA ASP A 77 -6.84 14.99 0.14
C ASP A 77 -7.94 14.38 1.04
N GLU A 78 -9.06 13.94 0.47
CA GLU A 78 -10.12 13.23 1.21
C GLU A 78 -9.59 11.96 1.86
N ALA A 79 -8.91 11.09 1.10
CA ALA A 79 -8.33 9.86 1.64
C ALA A 79 -7.24 10.15 2.70
N LEU A 80 -6.42 11.18 2.49
CA LEU A 80 -5.38 11.58 3.44
C LEU A 80 -5.96 12.14 4.75
N SER A 81 -7.13 12.79 4.69
CA SER A 81 -7.79 13.36 5.86
C SER A 81 -8.33 12.32 6.85
N GLU A 82 -8.49 11.06 6.42
CA GLU A 82 -8.90 9.95 7.30
C GLU A 82 -7.74 9.46 8.19
N PHE A 83 -6.50 9.87 7.88
CA PHE A 83 -5.31 9.57 8.70
C PHE A 83 -5.05 10.69 9.71
N ASP A 84 -4.63 10.31 10.92
CA ASP A 84 -4.23 11.26 11.97
C ASP A 84 -2.75 11.67 11.84
N GLU A 85 -2.12 11.28 10.73
CA GLU A 85 -0.69 11.42 10.49
C GLU A 85 -0.44 12.37 9.33
N PRO A 86 0.68 13.14 9.37
CA PRO A 86 1.04 14.02 8.28
C PRO A 86 1.37 13.22 7.01
N VAL A 87 1.14 13.82 5.84
CA VAL A 87 1.35 13.19 4.53
C VAL A 87 2.78 12.70 4.36
N GLU A 88 3.77 13.43 4.88
CA GLU A 88 5.17 13.01 4.85
C GLU A 88 5.38 11.66 5.55
N LYS A 89 4.72 11.45 6.69
CA LYS A 89 4.82 10.19 7.43
C LYS A 89 4.09 9.05 6.70
N ILE A 90 2.97 9.35 6.03
CA ILE A 90 2.27 8.38 5.18
C ILE A 90 3.18 7.93 4.03
N ILE A 91 3.86 8.87 3.38
CA ILE A 91 4.85 8.59 2.33
C ILE A 91 5.99 7.73 2.88
N GLU A 92 6.56 8.07 4.04
CA GLU A 92 7.63 7.28 4.68
C GLU A 92 7.18 5.84 4.97
N ILE A 93 5.95 5.64 5.44
CA ILE A 93 5.42 4.30 5.69
C ILE A 93 5.28 3.53 4.37
N MET A 94 4.70 4.13 3.34
CA MET A 94 4.56 3.49 2.02
C MET A 94 5.93 3.16 1.40
N GLU A 95 6.92 4.03 1.51
CA GLU A 95 8.30 3.76 1.09
C GLU A 95 8.88 2.57 1.84
N ARG A 96 8.69 2.50 3.16
CA ARG A 96 9.16 1.38 3.97
C ARG A 96 8.49 0.07 3.59
N LEU A 97 7.18 0.06 3.28
CA LEU A 97 6.48 -1.14 2.78
C LEU A 97 7.09 -1.62 1.45
N LEU A 98 7.43 -0.71 0.55
CA LEU A 98 8.08 -1.06 -0.72
C LEU A 98 9.49 -1.63 -0.51
N ILE A 99 10.25 -1.14 0.48
CA ILE A 99 11.61 -1.60 0.78
C ILE A 99 11.62 -2.95 1.51
N VAL A 100 10.73 -3.14 2.48
CA VAL A 100 10.69 -4.33 3.35
C VAL A 100 10.01 -5.53 2.66
N SER A 101 9.11 -5.27 1.70
CA SER A 101 8.49 -6.34 0.91
C SER A 101 9.51 -7.15 0.11
N ASP A 102 9.12 -8.37 -0.28
CA ASP A 102 9.96 -9.22 -1.12
C ASP A 102 10.28 -8.52 -2.46
N GLN A 103 11.58 -8.37 -2.74
CA GLN A 103 12.08 -7.69 -3.93
C GLN A 103 12.15 -8.63 -5.14
N GLU A 104 12.04 -9.95 -4.95
CA GLU A 104 12.07 -10.94 -6.04
C GLU A 104 10.69 -11.14 -6.70
N ASN A 105 9.61 -10.66 -6.07
CA ASN A 105 8.24 -10.83 -6.56
C ASN A 105 7.66 -9.57 -7.21
N GLU A 106 6.84 -9.79 -8.25
CA GLU A 106 6.08 -8.73 -8.92
C GLU A 106 4.94 -8.16 -8.06
N TYR A 107 4.53 -8.90 -7.04
CA TYR A 107 3.43 -8.59 -6.15
C TYR A 107 3.90 -8.44 -4.70
N MET A 108 3.28 -7.50 -4.01
CA MET A 108 3.48 -7.24 -2.59
C MET A 108 2.24 -7.72 -1.83
N LEU A 109 2.44 -8.65 -0.89
CA LEU A 109 1.41 -9.04 0.07
C LEU A 109 1.50 -8.09 1.27
N LEU A 110 0.46 -7.28 1.48
CA LEU A 110 0.30 -6.40 2.63
C LEU A 110 -0.75 -7.00 3.55
N ALA A 111 -0.39 -7.24 4.81
CA ALA A 111 -1.29 -7.78 5.80
C ALA A 111 -1.34 -6.89 7.04
N PHE A 112 -2.55 -6.57 7.48
CA PHE A 112 -2.89 -5.78 8.66
C PHE A 112 -3.40 -6.74 9.75
N PHE A 113 -2.99 -6.55 11.01
CA PHE A 113 -3.34 -7.41 12.16
C PHE A 113 -3.55 -6.59 13.43
#